data_AF-A0A916MW66-F1
#
_entry.id   AF-A0A916MW66-F1
#
_cell.length_a   1.000
_cell.length_b   1.000
_cell.length_c   1.000
_cell.angle_alpha   90.00
_cell.angle_beta   90.00
_cell.angle_gamma   90.00
#
_symmetry.space_group_name_H-M   'P 1'
#
loop_
_entity.id
_entity.type
_entity.pdbx_description
1 polymer ?
#
loop_
_entity_poly.entity_id
_entity_poly.type
_entity_poly.pdbx_seq_one_letter_code
_entity_poly.pdbx_strand_id
1 'polypeptide(L)' 'MVAAADSRHMLPIADNVYRFSPVRAAEKDLSRFHGTDERISIKNYSEMIAFYHRFISEGSQPRGTP' A
#
# COMPACT_ATOMS: atom_id res chain seq x y z
N MET A 1 -4.89 3.25 5.26
CA MET A 1 -4.03 3.90 6.28
C MET A 1 -4.82 5.01 6.93
N VAL A 2 -4.89 5.02 8.27
CA VAL A 2 -5.73 5.93 9.07
C VAL A 2 -4.92 7.11 9.64
N ALA A 3 -3.59 7.06 9.57
CA ALA A 3 -2.71 8.16 10.00
C ALA A 3 -2.71 9.35 9.03
N ALA A 4 -2.16 10.47 9.49
CA ALA A 4 -1.99 11.69 8.71
C ALA A 4 -0.94 11.52 7.60
N ALA A 5 -1.28 10.81 6.52
CA ALA A 5 -0.41 10.64 5.36
C ALA A 5 -0.39 11.88 4.45
N ASP A 6 0.66 12.00 3.63
CA ASP A 6 0.81 13.06 2.62
C ASP A 6 -0.33 13.08 1.59
N SER A 7 -1.11 11.99 1.52
CA SER A 7 -2.33 11.89 0.71
C SER A 7 -3.26 13.10 0.85
N ARG A 8 -3.34 13.75 2.03
CA ARG A 8 -4.15 14.96 2.25
C ARG A 8 -3.76 16.12 1.33
N HIS A 9 -2.48 16.22 0.99
CA HIS A 9 -1.93 17.22 0.08
C HIS A 9 -2.04 16.81 -1.39
N MET A 10 -2.21 15.51 -1.65
CA MET A 10 -2.38 14.97 -3.01
C MET A 10 -3.83 15.00 -3.49
N LEU A 11 -4.81 14.96 -2.57
CA LEU A 11 -6.24 15.03 -2.88
C LEU A 11 -6.64 16.13 -3.88
N PRO A 12 -6.13 17.38 -3.81
CA PRO A 12 -6.54 18.43 -4.75
C PRO A 12 -5.83 18.39 -6.11
N ILE A 13 -4.78 17.58 -6.29
CA ILE A 13 -3.90 17.63 -7.48
C ILE A 13 -3.74 16.28 -8.21
N ALA A 14 -4.28 15.20 -7.65
CA ALA A 14 -4.18 13.87 -8.24
C ALA A 14 -5.58 13.29 -8.51
N ASP A 15 -5.78 12.76 -9.71
CA ASP A 15 -7.04 12.10 -10.10
C ASP A 15 -7.32 10.83 -9.27
N ASN A 16 -6.26 10.16 -8.82
CA ASN A 16 -6.35 8.90 -8.09
C ASN A 16 -5.41 8.91 -6.87
N VAL A 17 -5.97 8.66 -5.68
CA VAL A 17 -5.22 8.59 -4.42
C VAL A 17 -5.49 7.26 -3.71
N TYR A 18 -4.50 6.39 -3.68
CA TYR A 18 -4.59 5.05 -3.10
C TYR A 18 -4.03 5.04 -1.66
N ARG A 19 -4.87 4.68 -0.68
CA ARG A 19 -4.54 4.74 0.76
C ARG A 19 -4.55 3.37 1.45
N PHE A 20 -3.86 2.39 0.86
CA PHE A 20 -3.71 1.05 1.41
C PHE A 20 -2.23 0.65 1.47
N SER A 21 -1.93 -0.37 2.27
CA SER A 21 -0.65 -1.08 2.25
C SER A 21 -0.98 -2.56 2.15
N PRO A 22 -0.43 -3.32 1.17
CA PRO A 22 -0.76 -4.74 0.95
C PRO A 22 -0.09 -5.67 1.97
N VAL A 23 0.05 -5.21 3.22
CA VAL A 23 0.60 -6.00 4.32
C VAL A 23 -0.44 -7.02 4.78
N ARG A 24 -0.04 -8.29 4.90
CA ARG A 24 -0.84 -9.31 5.59
C ARG A 24 -0.58 -9.27 7.09
N ALA A 25 -1.26 -8.38 7.81
CA ALA A 25 -1.12 -8.28 9.26
C ALA A 25 -2.03 -9.29 9.98
N ALA A 26 -1.48 -10.03 10.93
CA ALA A 26 -2.28 -10.71 11.95
C ALA A 26 -2.52 -9.76 13.14
N GLU A 27 -3.44 -10.11 14.04
CA GLU A 27 -3.78 -9.28 15.20
C GLU A 27 -2.56 -8.90 16.05
N LYS A 28 -1.64 -9.85 16.28
CA LYS A 28 -0.37 -9.62 17.00
C LYS A 28 0.58 -8.64 16.32
N ASP A 29 0.40 -8.40 15.01
CA ASP A 29 1.24 -7.47 14.25
C ASP A 29 0.67 -6.05 14.32
N LEU A 30 -0.61 -5.88 14.68
CA LEU A 30 -1.26 -4.57 14.73
C LEU A 30 -0.63 -3.64 15.78
N SER A 31 -0.16 -4.18 16.90
CA SER A 31 0.52 -3.41 17.94
C SER A 31 1.92 -2.95 17.54
N ARG A 32 2.49 -3.49 16.46
CA ARG A 32 3.82 -3.11 15.97
C ARG A 32 3.80 -1.88 15.09
N PHE A 33 2.67 -1.51 14.49
CA PHE A 33 2.58 -0.29 13.70
C PHE A 33 2.87 0.91 14.59
N HIS A 34 3.99 1.60 14.35
CA HIS A 34 4.49 2.69 15.20
C HIS A 34 4.85 2.27 16.63
N GLY A 35 5.10 0.97 16.84
CA GLY A 35 5.53 0.39 18.10
C GLY A 35 7.04 0.09 18.14
N THR A 36 7.51 -0.42 19.28
CA THR A 36 8.91 -0.84 19.43
C THR A 36 9.23 -2.03 18.52
N ASP A 37 10.40 -1.97 17.86
CA ASP A 37 10.89 -3.06 17.00
C ASP A 37 9.85 -3.45 15.93
N GLU A 38 9.34 -2.42 15.24
CA GLU A 38 8.43 -2.54 14.10
C GLU A 38 9.11 -3.37 12.99
N ARG A 39 8.44 -4.45 12.58
CA ARG A 39 8.95 -5.36 11.56
C ARG A 39 7.84 -6.15 10.90
N ILE A 40 8.12 -6.62 9.69
CA ILE A 40 7.26 -7.53 8.91
C ILE A 40 8.05 -8.80 8.57
N SER A 41 7.35 -9.89 8.26
CA SER A 41 8.03 -11.11 7.80
C SER A 41 8.58 -10.93 6.39
N ILE A 42 9.65 -11.65 6.06
CA ILE A 42 10.25 -11.65 4.70
C ILE A 42 9.22 -12.07 3.65
N LYS A 43 8.36 -13.03 3.99
CA LYS A 43 7.25 -13.46 3.11
C LYS A 43 6.24 -12.34 2.84
N ASN A 44 5.92 -11.54 3.86
CA ASN A 44 5.03 -10.39 3.68
C ASN A 44 5.68 -9.36 2.76
N TYR A 45 6.96 -9.07 2.98
CA TYR A 45 7.74 -8.13 2.17
C TYR A 45 7.78 -8.53 0.69
N SER A 46 8.05 -9.80 0.39
CA SER A 46 8.07 -10.29 -1.00
C SER A 46 6.69 -10.22 -1.67
N GLU A 47 5.62 -10.54 -0.94
CA GLU A 47 4.24 -10.41 -1.44
C GLU A 47 3.84 -8.96 -1.70
N MET A 48 4.28 -8.02 -0.85
CA MET A 48 4.05 -6.59 -1.08
C MET A 48 4.73 -6.12 -2.36
N ILE A 49 5.98 -6.53 -2.61
CA ILE A 49 6.70 -6.21 -3.86
C ILE A 49 5.92 -6.74 -5.07
N ALA A 50 5.51 -8.01 -5.04
CA ALA A 50 4.74 -8.62 -6.11
C ALA A 50 3.39 -7.91 -6.34
N PHE A 51 2.71 -7.50 -5.26
CA PHE A 51 1.48 -6.73 -5.33
C PHE A 51 1.72 -5.39 -6.03
N TYR A 52 2.69 -4.59 -5.58
CA TYR A 52 2.93 -3.26 -6.17
C TYR A 52 3.38 -3.35 -7.62
N HIS A 53 4.22 -4.34 -7.96
CA HIS A 53 4.60 -4.62 -9.34
C HIS A 53 3.35 -4.85 -10.20
N ARG A 54 2.49 -5.80 -9.82
CA ARG A 54 1.24 -6.06 -10.56
C ARG A 54 0.32 -4.84 -10.60
N PHE A 55 0.11 -4.17 -9.48
CA PHE A 55 -0.79 -3.03 -9.39
C PHE A 55 -0.38 -1.89 -10.33
N ILE A 56 0.92 -1.55 -10.36
CA ILE A 56 1.44 -0.51 -11.25
C ILE A 56 1.38 -0.96 -12.71
N SER A 57 1.77 -2.22 -13.01
CA SER A 57 1.78 -2.75 -14.38
C SER A 57 0.38 -2.85 -14.99
N GLU A 58 -0.64 -3.22 -14.21
CA GLU A 58 -2.02 -3.27 -14.70
C GLU A 58 -2.67 -1.88 -14.73
N GLY A 59 -2.37 -1.03 -13.74
CA GLY A 59 -2.91 0.32 -13.65
C GLY A 59 -2.39 1.28 -14.73
N SER A 60 -1.23 0.98 -15.32
CA SER A 60 -0.63 1.74 -16.42
C SER A 60 -1.05 1.26 -17.82
N GLN A 61 -1.79 0.15 -17.91
CA GLN A 61 -2.29 -0.31 -19.21
C GLN A 61 -3.28 0.72 -19.77
N PRO A 62 -3.18 1.08 -21.06
CA PRO A 62 -4.24 1.84 -21.70
C PRO A 62 -5.52 1.04 -21.54
N ARG A 63 -6.59 1.70 -21.07
CA ARG A 63 -7.93 1.10 -21.12
C ARG A 63 -8.16 0.74 -22.59
N GLY A 64 -8.27 -0.56 -22.88
CA GLY A 64 -8.61 -1.01 -24.22
C GLY A 64 -9.87 -0.26 -24.65
N THR A 65 -9.79 0.43 -25.79
CA THR A 65 -10.99 0.93 -26.45
C THR A 65 -11.90 -0.26 -26.71
N PRO A 66 -13.21 -0.14 -26.44
CA PRO A 66 -14.17 -1.21 -26.69
C PRO A 66 -14.17 -1.64 -28.16
#